data_AF-A0A7H0GZL3-F1
#
_entry.id   AF-A0A7H0GZL3-F1
#
_cell.length_a   1.000
_cell.length_b   1.000
_cell.length_c   1.000
_cell.angle_alpha   90.00
_cell.angle_beta   90.00
_cell.angle_gamma   90.00
#
_symmetry.space_group_name_H-M   'P 1'
#
loop_
_entity.id
_entity.type
_entity.pdbx_description
1 polymer ?
#
loop_
_entity_poly.entity_id
_entity_poly.type
_entity_poly.pdbx_seq_one_letter_code
_entity_poly.pdbx_strand_id
1 'polypeptide(L)'
;MYKIKNKSIFFLKSRFKSIAKRKKSHNERLIKWKINQGVKRALYQKLREPEDHPAPKIFSLIQNPEGVLKYFREIGDVLSRRKSILLNLEDIEVLTSDAIAFLIAIIKDRRFNRGVKIEGLPPRNLKLFKMLASSGFYKFVKSKMSALEKSDHILLHTVTRNKVENRLAKQAAAQAVYHTFGDKRKFRPVYEILIECMANTNNHADTIYQGRYDWWLFVYNDEESKVSKFTFLDLGVGVFNSIPVKKFKDLVTLKDLAAKLGLLQNIYLVDDLFNGRISSRTGLGERGQGFPLIYEHSKNDLLQNFYLVSNDVYTNLKTGDKKDLENLLPGTLLTWELHPEKYIENETN
;
A
#
# COMPACT_ATOMS: atom_id res chain seq x y z
N MET A 1 -51.53 -17.55 81.64
CA MET A 1 -50.14 -17.37 81.15
C MET A 1 -49.98 -17.86 79.69
N TYR A 2 -50.83 -17.42 78.73
CA TYR A 2 -50.91 -18.04 77.39
C TYR A 2 -51.26 -17.06 76.23
N LYS A 3 -50.73 -15.82 76.24
CA LYS A 3 -50.99 -14.84 75.12
C LYS A 3 -49.75 -14.22 74.48
N ILE A 4 -48.53 -14.56 74.91
CA ILE A 4 -47.30 -13.90 74.44
C ILE A 4 -46.60 -14.69 73.30
N LYS A 5 -46.85 -16.00 73.14
CA LYS A 5 -46.14 -16.84 72.14
C LYS A 5 -46.65 -16.73 70.68
N ASN A 6 -47.89 -16.28 70.42
CA ASN A 6 -48.45 -16.30 69.06
C ASN A 6 -48.15 -15.05 68.20
N LYS A 7 -47.95 -13.87 68.81
CA LYS A 7 -47.58 -12.65 68.06
C LYS A 7 -46.15 -12.71 67.51
N SER A 8 -45.21 -13.34 68.23
CA SER A 8 -43.82 -13.47 67.78
C SER A 8 -43.68 -14.39 66.56
N ILE A 9 -44.42 -15.51 66.52
CA ILE A 9 -44.41 -16.47 65.40
C ILE A 9 -44.98 -15.85 64.12
N PHE A 10 -46.05 -15.05 64.22
CA PHE A 10 -46.63 -14.35 63.07
C PHE A 10 -45.69 -13.28 62.52
N PHE A 11 -45.07 -12.48 63.40
CA PHE A 11 -44.05 -11.49 63.01
C PHE A 11 -42.83 -12.14 62.35
N LEU A 12 -42.36 -13.29 62.85
CA LEU A 12 -41.27 -14.04 62.26
C LEU A 12 -41.64 -14.57 60.86
N LYS A 13 -42.82 -15.19 60.67
CA LYS A 13 -43.28 -15.67 59.35
C LYS A 13 -43.45 -14.52 58.33
N SER A 14 -43.97 -13.37 58.76
CA SER A 14 -44.05 -12.14 57.95
C SER A 14 -42.66 -11.65 57.49
N ARG A 15 -41.71 -11.64 58.42
CA ARG A 15 -40.31 -11.23 58.16
C ARG A 15 -39.58 -12.21 57.23
N PHE A 16 -39.80 -13.52 57.36
CA PHE A 16 -39.26 -14.51 56.42
C PHE A 16 -39.84 -14.37 55.01
N LYS A 17 -41.16 -14.13 54.87
CA LYS A 17 -41.78 -13.87 53.56
C LYS A 17 -41.26 -12.59 52.91
N SER A 18 -41.05 -11.52 53.68
CA SER A 18 -40.50 -10.26 53.15
C SER A 18 -39.03 -10.39 52.73
N ILE A 19 -38.22 -11.15 53.47
CA ILE A 19 -36.84 -11.49 53.11
C ILE A 19 -36.80 -12.34 51.83
N ALA A 20 -37.66 -13.35 51.71
CA ALA A 20 -37.75 -14.18 50.51
C ALA A 20 -38.18 -13.38 49.27
N LYS A 21 -39.17 -12.49 49.41
CA LYS A 21 -39.61 -11.58 48.33
C LYS A 21 -38.51 -10.60 47.92
N ARG A 22 -37.75 -10.06 48.88
CA ARG A 22 -36.57 -9.21 48.61
C ARG A 22 -35.47 -9.99 47.87
N LYS A 23 -35.13 -11.21 48.31
CA LYS A 23 -34.17 -12.08 47.60
C LYS A 23 -34.61 -12.40 46.17
N LYS A 24 -35.90 -12.72 45.96
CA LYS A 24 -36.47 -12.96 44.62
C LYS A 24 -36.35 -11.71 43.74
N SER A 25 -36.74 -10.54 44.24
CA SER A 25 -36.63 -9.27 43.49
C SER A 25 -35.17 -8.87 43.19
N HIS A 26 -34.23 -9.21 44.09
CA HIS A 26 -32.81 -8.97 43.88
C HIS A 26 -32.26 -9.90 42.78
N ASN A 27 -32.63 -11.19 42.79
CA ASN A 27 -32.27 -12.13 41.75
C ASN A 27 -32.86 -11.76 40.38
N GLU A 28 -34.11 -11.33 40.33
CA GLU A 28 -34.76 -10.83 39.10
C GLU A 28 -34.03 -9.59 38.55
N ARG A 29 -33.64 -8.65 39.42
CA ARG A 29 -32.83 -7.47 39.03
C ARG A 29 -31.44 -7.87 38.53
N LEU A 30 -30.78 -8.84 39.18
CA LEU A 30 -29.48 -9.37 38.74
C LEU A 30 -29.57 -10.05 37.37
N ILE A 31 -30.61 -10.86 37.13
CA ILE A 31 -30.86 -11.50 35.83
C ILE A 31 -31.11 -10.44 34.76
N LYS A 32 -31.97 -9.45 35.02
CA LYS A 32 -32.24 -8.35 34.09
C LYS A 32 -31.00 -7.50 33.82
N TRP A 33 -30.15 -7.26 34.82
CA TRP A 33 -28.85 -6.60 34.65
C TRP A 33 -27.90 -7.44 33.79
N LYS A 34 -27.79 -8.76 34.03
CA LYS A 34 -26.96 -9.67 33.20
C LYS A 34 -27.44 -9.71 31.75
N ILE A 35 -28.76 -9.78 31.52
CA ILE A 35 -29.35 -9.72 30.17
C ILE A 35 -29.05 -8.37 29.52
N ASN A 36 -29.26 -7.24 30.21
CA ASN A 36 -28.93 -5.91 29.69
C ASN A 36 -27.43 -5.74 29.41
N GLN A 37 -26.55 -6.34 30.21
CA GLN A 37 -25.11 -6.37 29.95
C GLN A 37 -24.79 -7.23 28.72
N GLY A 38 -25.44 -8.38 28.55
CA GLY A 38 -25.32 -9.23 27.37
C GLY A 38 -25.79 -8.53 26.09
N VAL A 39 -26.96 -7.88 26.13
CA VAL A 39 -27.51 -7.09 25.02
C VAL A 39 -26.63 -5.89 24.70
N LYS A 40 -26.16 -5.14 25.72
CA LYS A 40 -25.18 -4.07 25.52
C LYS A 40 -23.91 -4.62 24.90
N ARG A 41 -23.37 -5.72 25.39
CA ARG A 41 -22.15 -6.34 24.85
C ARG A 41 -22.32 -6.81 23.42
N ALA A 42 -23.46 -7.40 23.06
CA ALA A 42 -23.78 -7.78 21.68
C ALA A 42 -23.94 -6.55 20.77
N LEU A 43 -24.59 -5.48 21.24
CA LEU A 43 -24.71 -4.21 20.52
C LEU A 43 -23.34 -3.54 20.34
N TYR A 44 -22.50 -3.52 21.38
CA TYR A 44 -21.12 -3.05 21.35
C TYR A 44 -20.21 -3.91 20.46
N GLN A 45 -20.48 -5.21 20.33
CA GLN A 45 -19.79 -6.11 19.40
C GLN A 45 -20.22 -5.82 17.95
N LYS A 46 -21.52 -5.66 17.69
CA LYS A 46 -22.06 -5.33 16.37
C LYS A 46 -21.59 -3.95 15.89
N LEU A 47 -21.46 -2.97 16.79
CA LEU A 47 -20.85 -1.67 16.51
C LEU A 47 -19.32 -1.72 16.29
N ARG A 48 -18.69 -2.87 16.60
CA ARG A 48 -17.25 -3.12 16.41
C ARG A 48 -16.96 -4.05 15.23
N GLU A 49 -17.99 -4.59 14.58
CA GLU A 49 -17.79 -5.36 13.35
C GLU A 49 -17.09 -4.45 12.32
N PRO A 50 -16.00 -4.92 11.70
CA PRO A 50 -15.34 -4.13 10.69
C PRO A 50 -16.28 -3.87 9.51
N GLU A 51 -16.21 -2.65 8.95
CA GLU A 51 -16.93 -2.31 7.73
C GLU A 51 -16.33 -3.12 6.57
N ASP A 52 -17.14 -3.88 5.84
CA ASP A 52 -16.69 -4.70 4.71
C ASP A 52 -16.46 -3.84 3.47
N HIS A 53 -15.27 -3.96 2.88
CA HIS A 53 -14.87 -3.22 1.70
C HIS A 53 -14.38 -4.20 0.62
N PRO A 54 -15.25 -4.57 -0.34
CA PRO A 54 -14.87 -5.35 -1.50
C PRO A 54 -13.89 -4.59 -2.40
N ALA A 55 -12.77 -5.23 -2.73
CA ALA A 55 -11.79 -4.69 -3.66
C ALA A 55 -12.31 -4.72 -5.11
N PRO A 56 -11.83 -3.83 -5.99
CA PRO A 56 -12.16 -3.88 -7.40
C PRO A 56 -11.69 -5.19 -8.04
N LYS A 57 -12.47 -5.72 -8.98
CA LYS A 57 -12.16 -6.97 -9.70
C LYS A 57 -10.75 -7.00 -10.30
N ILE A 58 -10.34 -5.87 -10.88
CA ILE A 58 -8.97 -5.66 -11.35
C ILE A 58 -8.21 -4.90 -10.26
N PHE A 59 -7.45 -5.64 -9.45
CA PHE A 59 -6.64 -5.08 -8.36
C PHE A 59 -5.20 -4.88 -8.85
N SER A 60 -5.02 -3.84 -9.67
CA SER A 60 -3.76 -3.46 -10.30
C SER A 60 -3.67 -1.93 -10.43
N LEU A 61 -2.54 -1.33 -10.02
CA LEU A 61 -2.29 0.10 -10.22
C LEU A 61 -1.90 0.44 -11.66
N ILE A 62 -1.65 -0.58 -12.50
CA ILE A 62 -1.32 -0.38 -13.91
C ILE A 62 -2.55 -0.54 -14.80
N GLN A 63 -3.34 -1.58 -14.57
CA GLN A 63 -4.53 -1.87 -15.38
C GLN A 63 -5.78 -1.12 -14.88
N ASN A 64 -5.85 -0.80 -13.58
CA ASN A 64 -6.99 -0.11 -12.97
C ASN A 64 -6.55 0.86 -11.85
N PRO A 65 -5.68 1.85 -12.15
CA PRO A 65 -5.21 2.82 -11.14
C PRO A 65 -6.36 3.52 -10.42
N GLU A 66 -7.36 4.02 -11.17
CA GLU A 66 -8.49 4.76 -10.59
C GLU A 66 -9.29 3.93 -9.60
N GLY A 67 -9.65 2.70 -9.96
CA GLY A 67 -10.43 1.83 -9.09
C GLY A 67 -9.69 1.47 -7.80
N VAL A 68 -8.39 1.17 -7.90
CA VAL A 68 -7.56 0.82 -6.74
C VAL A 68 -7.31 2.04 -5.84
N LEU A 69 -6.99 3.20 -6.42
CA LEU A 69 -6.73 4.42 -5.65
C LEU A 69 -8.01 4.96 -4.99
N LYS A 70 -9.15 4.91 -5.69
CA LYS A 70 -10.46 5.20 -5.12
C LYS A 70 -10.78 4.30 -3.92
N TYR A 71 -10.57 2.99 -4.07
CA TYR A 71 -10.79 2.01 -3.01
C TYR A 71 -10.01 2.37 -1.73
N PHE A 72 -8.71 2.68 -1.85
CA PHE A 72 -7.91 3.05 -0.68
C PHE A 72 -8.25 4.44 -0.12
N ARG A 73 -8.69 5.39 -0.95
CA ARG A 73 -9.20 6.69 -0.46
C ARG A 73 -10.43 6.49 0.41
N GLU A 74 -11.42 5.74 -0.06
CA GLU A 74 -12.65 5.45 0.69
C GLU A 74 -12.37 4.74 2.02
N ILE A 75 -11.45 3.77 1.99
CA ILE A 75 -10.95 3.12 3.20
C ILE A 75 -10.29 4.13 4.15
N GLY A 76 -9.46 5.02 3.63
CA GLY A 76 -8.80 6.08 4.39
C GLY A 76 -9.80 6.99 5.13
N ASP A 77 -10.95 7.26 4.50
CA ASP A 77 -12.05 8.04 5.10
C ASP A 77 -12.76 7.27 6.21
N VAL A 78 -12.95 5.96 6.07
CA VAL A 78 -13.50 5.08 7.13
C VAL A 78 -12.55 5.02 8.33
N LEU A 79 -11.26 4.81 8.08
CA LEU A 79 -10.23 4.79 9.11
C LEU A 79 -10.09 6.15 9.83
N SER A 80 -10.32 7.27 9.13
CA SER A 80 -10.34 8.62 9.72
C SER A 80 -11.40 8.76 10.81
N ARG A 81 -12.53 8.08 10.63
CA ARG A 81 -13.67 8.03 11.56
C ARG A 81 -13.49 6.99 12.68
N ARG A 82 -12.27 6.45 12.83
CA ARG A 82 -11.90 5.44 13.84
C ARG A 82 -12.67 4.12 13.73
N LYS A 83 -13.20 3.81 12.55
CA LYS A 83 -13.89 2.54 12.28
C LYS A 83 -12.93 1.50 11.71
N SER A 84 -13.00 0.28 12.25
CA SER A 84 -12.27 -0.87 11.71
C SER A 84 -12.82 -1.26 10.34
N ILE A 85 -11.97 -1.84 9.50
CA ILE A 85 -12.33 -2.29 8.16
C ILE A 85 -11.97 -3.76 7.95
N LEU A 86 -12.68 -4.40 7.03
CA LEU A 86 -12.32 -5.67 6.42
C LEU A 86 -11.98 -5.42 4.95
N LEU A 87 -10.70 -5.58 4.60
CA LEU A 87 -10.25 -5.55 3.21
C LEU A 87 -10.63 -6.87 2.53
N ASN A 88 -11.62 -6.86 1.66
CA ASN A 88 -12.15 -8.07 1.07
C ASN A 88 -11.60 -8.25 -0.36
N LEU A 89 -10.64 -9.17 -0.51
CA LEU A 89 -10.04 -9.55 -1.79
C LEU A 89 -10.69 -10.79 -2.39
N GLU A 90 -11.77 -11.33 -1.83
CA GLU A 90 -12.30 -12.66 -2.19
C GLU A 90 -12.61 -12.79 -3.68
N ASP A 91 -13.23 -11.77 -4.25
CA ASP A 91 -13.81 -11.78 -5.60
C ASP A 91 -12.95 -11.02 -6.64
N ILE A 92 -11.67 -10.77 -6.36
CA ILE A 92 -10.76 -10.21 -7.36
C ILE A 92 -10.48 -11.22 -8.47
N GLU A 93 -10.34 -10.72 -9.69
CA GLU A 93 -10.07 -11.51 -10.91
C GLU A 93 -8.64 -11.29 -11.41
N VAL A 94 -8.05 -10.12 -11.13
CA VAL A 94 -6.66 -9.77 -11.48
C VAL A 94 -5.94 -9.22 -10.25
N LEU A 95 -4.72 -9.72 -10.01
CA LEU A 95 -3.80 -9.24 -8.98
C LEU A 95 -2.41 -9.09 -9.60
N THR A 96 -1.78 -7.94 -9.40
CA THR A 96 -0.44 -7.66 -9.92
C THR A 96 0.56 -7.34 -8.80
N SER A 97 1.85 -7.48 -9.10
CA SER A 97 2.94 -7.25 -8.14
C SER A 97 2.95 -5.83 -7.58
N ASP A 98 2.63 -4.84 -8.40
CA ASP A 98 2.52 -3.43 -8.01
C ASP A 98 1.44 -3.20 -6.94
N ALA A 99 0.26 -3.81 -7.11
CA ALA A 99 -0.84 -3.69 -6.16
C ALA A 99 -0.55 -4.42 -4.84
N ILE A 100 0.17 -5.55 -4.88
CA ILE A 100 0.65 -6.23 -3.67
C ILE A 100 1.61 -5.33 -2.89
N ALA A 101 2.61 -4.75 -3.57
CA ALA A 101 3.59 -3.87 -2.95
C ALA A 101 2.89 -2.64 -2.32
N PHE A 102 1.94 -2.03 -3.04
CA PHE A 102 1.15 -0.92 -2.54
C PHE A 102 0.27 -1.29 -1.35
N LEU A 103 -0.42 -2.43 -1.40
CA LEU A 103 -1.22 -2.92 -0.28
C LEU A 103 -0.36 -3.07 0.98
N ILE A 104 0.84 -3.67 0.87
CA ILE A 104 1.76 -3.82 2.00
C ILE A 104 2.20 -2.47 2.57
N ALA A 105 2.57 -1.54 1.69
CA ALA A 105 3.01 -0.21 2.11
C ALA A 105 1.89 0.54 2.85
N ILE A 106 0.69 0.57 2.27
CA ILE A 106 -0.47 1.30 2.80
C ILE A 106 -0.94 0.74 4.14
N ILE A 107 -1.05 -0.59 4.30
CA ILE A 107 -1.50 -1.16 5.58
C ILE A 107 -0.48 -0.93 6.70
N LYS A 108 0.82 -0.81 6.36
CA LYS A 108 1.89 -0.52 7.32
C LYS A 108 2.01 0.95 7.68
N ASP A 109 1.56 1.85 6.81
CA ASP A 109 1.64 3.28 7.06
C ASP A 109 0.74 3.70 8.23
N ARG A 110 1.36 4.21 9.29
CA ARG A 110 0.66 4.72 10.47
C ARG A 110 -0.16 5.97 10.20
N ARG A 111 0.21 6.75 9.18
CA ARG A 111 -0.58 7.91 8.74
C ARG A 111 -1.90 7.47 8.11
N PHE A 112 -1.86 6.36 7.36
CA PHE A 112 -3.04 5.76 6.75
C PHE A 112 -3.91 5.03 7.77
N ASN A 113 -3.36 4.04 8.47
CA ASN A 113 -4.15 3.20 9.39
C ASN A 113 -4.54 3.90 10.69
N ARG A 114 -3.85 4.97 11.09
CA ARG A 114 -4.10 5.75 12.32
C ARG A 114 -4.21 4.89 13.59
N GLY A 115 -3.61 3.69 13.61
CA GLY A 115 -3.71 2.72 14.69
C GLY A 115 -5.04 1.96 14.78
N VAL A 116 -5.94 2.14 13.81
CA VAL A 116 -7.22 1.42 13.70
C VAL A 116 -6.97 0.01 13.15
N LYS A 117 -7.82 -0.94 13.55
CA LYS A 117 -7.68 -2.34 13.12
C LYS A 117 -8.09 -2.48 11.65
N ILE A 118 -7.22 -3.13 10.88
CA ILE A 118 -7.48 -3.56 9.51
C ILE A 118 -7.46 -5.09 9.50
N GLU A 119 -8.55 -5.68 9.05
CA GLU A 119 -8.70 -7.12 8.81
C GLU A 119 -8.70 -7.38 7.30
N GLY A 120 -8.54 -8.63 6.88
CA GLY A 120 -8.61 -8.95 5.46
C GLY A 120 -9.08 -10.36 5.16
N LEU A 121 -9.80 -10.50 4.04
CA LEU A 121 -10.13 -11.77 3.42
C LEU A 121 -9.27 -11.95 2.16
N PRO A 122 -8.56 -13.07 2.00
CA PRO A 122 -7.71 -13.29 0.84
C PRO A 122 -8.54 -13.69 -0.39
N PRO A 123 -7.94 -13.70 -1.60
CA PRO A 123 -8.63 -14.16 -2.80
C PRO A 123 -9.16 -15.59 -2.68
N ARG A 124 -10.39 -15.83 -3.17
CA ARG A 124 -10.94 -17.19 -3.31
C ARG A 124 -10.29 -17.94 -4.46
N ASN A 125 -9.90 -17.22 -5.52
CA ASN A 125 -9.17 -17.79 -6.64
C ASN A 125 -7.81 -18.32 -6.17
N LEU A 126 -7.59 -19.63 -6.30
CA LEU A 126 -6.39 -20.30 -5.80
C LEU A 126 -5.09 -19.79 -6.45
N LYS A 127 -5.12 -19.36 -7.72
CA LYS A 127 -3.94 -18.81 -8.41
C LYS A 127 -3.55 -17.46 -7.80
N LEU A 128 -4.52 -16.57 -7.61
CA LEU A 128 -4.29 -15.24 -7.03
C LEU A 128 -3.91 -15.34 -5.55
N PHE A 129 -4.55 -16.26 -4.81
CA PHE A 129 -4.17 -16.59 -3.45
C PHE A 129 -2.73 -17.06 -3.35
N LYS A 130 -2.31 -17.99 -4.22
CA LYS A 130 -0.91 -18.48 -4.24
C LYS A 130 0.06 -17.35 -4.54
N MET A 131 -0.26 -16.47 -5.49
CA MET A 131 0.55 -15.29 -5.80
C MET A 131 0.71 -14.35 -4.59
N LEU A 132 -0.40 -14.04 -3.89
CA LEU A 132 -0.39 -13.22 -2.69
C LEU A 132 0.38 -13.89 -1.53
N ALA A 133 0.24 -15.20 -1.36
CA ALA A 133 0.96 -15.95 -0.33
C ALA A 133 2.46 -16.01 -0.63
N SER A 134 2.82 -16.34 -1.88
CA SER A 134 4.22 -16.45 -2.30
C SER A 134 4.94 -15.11 -2.17
N SER A 135 4.24 -13.98 -2.40
CA SER A 135 4.78 -12.60 -2.34
C SER A 135 5.42 -12.23 -1.00
N GLY A 136 5.21 -13.03 0.06
CA GLY A 136 5.64 -12.71 1.41
C GLY A 136 4.73 -11.70 2.10
N PHE A 137 3.55 -11.40 1.53
CA PHE A 137 2.54 -10.54 2.13
C PHE A 137 2.26 -10.89 3.60
N TYR A 138 2.16 -12.18 3.92
CA TYR A 138 1.81 -12.65 5.26
C TYR A 138 2.89 -12.41 6.32
N LYS A 139 4.14 -12.07 5.96
CA LYS A 139 5.16 -11.54 6.90
C LYS A 139 4.77 -10.18 7.49
N PHE A 140 3.95 -9.42 6.76
CA PHE A 140 3.60 -8.05 7.09
C PHE A 140 2.28 -7.96 7.88
N VAL A 141 1.53 -9.06 7.99
CA VAL A 141 0.25 -9.09 8.70
C VAL A 141 0.21 -10.22 9.74
N LYS A 142 -0.68 -10.11 10.72
CA LYS A 142 -0.92 -11.21 11.66
C LYS A 142 -1.79 -12.25 10.95
N SER A 143 -1.24 -13.41 10.63
CA SER A 143 -1.97 -14.50 9.99
C SER A 143 -1.50 -15.86 10.50
N LYS A 144 -2.40 -16.85 10.50
CA LYS A 144 -2.03 -18.26 10.72
C LYS A 144 -1.25 -18.84 9.53
N MET A 145 -1.18 -18.10 8.43
CA MET A 145 -0.67 -18.54 7.12
C MET A 145 0.78 -18.15 6.89
N SER A 146 1.43 -17.47 7.84
CA SER A 146 2.85 -17.10 7.76
C SER A 146 3.78 -18.31 7.59
N ALA A 147 3.30 -19.53 7.87
CA ALA A 147 4.04 -20.78 7.70
C ALA A 147 3.99 -21.37 6.27
N LEU A 148 3.16 -20.83 5.36
CA LEU A 148 3.02 -21.31 3.97
C LEU A 148 4.10 -20.77 3.03
N GLU A 149 5.09 -20.07 3.57
CA GLU A 149 6.08 -19.33 2.80
C GLU A 149 7.25 -20.24 2.38
N LYS A 150 7.35 -20.49 1.07
CA LYS A 150 8.58 -20.89 0.40
C LYS A 150 8.67 -20.09 -0.89
N SER A 151 9.65 -19.21 -1.02
CA SER A 151 9.97 -18.62 -2.30
C SER A 151 11.31 -17.89 -2.23
N ASP A 152 12.34 -18.50 -2.81
CA ASP A 152 13.59 -17.84 -3.18
C ASP A 152 13.41 -16.88 -4.39
N HIS A 153 12.19 -16.84 -4.96
CA HIS A 153 11.82 -16.12 -6.18
C HIS A 153 11.33 -14.69 -5.95
N ILE A 154 11.27 -14.24 -4.68
CA ILE A 154 10.68 -12.96 -4.32
C ILE A 154 11.60 -12.22 -3.36
N LEU A 155 12.04 -11.05 -3.81
CA LEU A 155 12.76 -10.09 -2.98
C LEU A 155 11.79 -8.97 -2.61
N LEU A 156 11.17 -9.10 -1.44
CA LEU A 156 10.41 -8.03 -0.82
C LEU A 156 11.27 -7.42 0.28
N HIS A 157 11.72 -6.19 0.06
CA HIS A 157 12.57 -5.49 0.99
C HIS A 157 11.94 -4.17 1.42
N THR A 158 11.95 -3.95 2.73
CA THR A 158 11.54 -2.71 3.37
C THR A 158 12.77 -2.09 3.99
N VAL A 159 13.25 -0.97 3.45
CA VAL A 159 14.33 -0.21 4.09
C VAL A 159 13.72 0.99 4.75
N THR A 160 14.04 1.11 6.04
CA THR A 160 13.73 2.29 6.83
C THR A 160 14.98 3.17 6.88
N ARG A 161 14.79 4.50 6.96
CA ARG A 161 15.85 5.51 7.18
C ARG A 161 16.74 5.86 5.98
N ASN A 162 16.15 5.98 4.79
CA ASN A 162 16.74 6.78 3.70
C ASN A 162 18.14 6.37 3.20
N LYS A 163 18.49 5.08 3.29
CA LYS A 163 19.78 4.62 2.76
C LYS A 163 19.63 4.21 1.30
N VAL A 164 20.53 4.71 0.46
CA VAL A 164 20.82 4.08 -0.82
C VAL A 164 21.50 2.74 -0.53
N GLU A 165 20.74 1.67 -0.62
CA GLU A 165 21.20 0.32 -0.30
C GLU A 165 21.84 -0.34 -1.53
N ASN A 166 23.07 0.07 -1.83
CA ASN A 166 23.85 -0.45 -2.95
C ASN A 166 23.94 -1.98 -2.98
N ARG A 167 24.05 -2.63 -1.81
CA ARG A 167 24.11 -4.09 -1.71
C ARG A 167 22.79 -4.75 -2.09
N LEU A 168 21.67 -4.18 -1.63
CA LEU A 168 20.34 -4.64 -2.00
C LEU A 168 20.10 -4.48 -3.49
N ALA A 169 20.39 -3.31 -4.07
CA ALA A 169 20.21 -3.07 -5.49
C ALA A 169 21.02 -4.07 -6.33
N LYS A 170 22.27 -4.35 -5.95
CA LYS A 170 23.11 -5.38 -6.60
C LYS A 170 22.50 -6.78 -6.48
N GLN A 171 22.01 -7.14 -5.30
CA GLN A 171 21.37 -8.44 -5.07
C GLN A 171 20.11 -8.61 -5.91
N ALA A 172 19.21 -7.62 -5.88
CA ALA A 172 17.96 -7.60 -6.63
C ALA A 172 18.23 -7.72 -8.15
N ALA A 173 19.15 -6.91 -8.66
CA ALA A 173 19.55 -6.96 -10.06
C ALA A 173 20.16 -8.33 -10.44
N ALA A 174 21.10 -8.84 -9.64
CA ALA A 174 21.75 -10.12 -9.93
C ALA A 174 20.77 -11.30 -9.90
N GLN A 175 19.82 -11.32 -8.97
CA GLN A 175 18.80 -12.36 -8.90
C GLN A 175 17.86 -12.33 -10.10
N ALA A 176 17.38 -11.14 -10.49
CA ALA A 176 16.50 -10.99 -11.65
C ALA A 176 17.19 -11.33 -12.98
N VAL A 177 18.45 -10.92 -13.14
CA VAL A 177 19.25 -11.25 -14.32
C VAL A 177 19.46 -12.76 -14.43
N TYR A 178 19.84 -13.41 -13.33
CA TYR A 178 20.00 -14.86 -13.32
C TYR A 178 18.69 -15.59 -13.61
N HIS A 179 17.58 -15.12 -13.04
CA HIS A 179 16.26 -15.68 -13.32
C HIS A 179 15.87 -15.55 -14.79
N THR A 180 16.06 -14.37 -15.35
CA THR A 180 15.58 -14.03 -16.70
C THR A 180 16.42 -14.66 -17.80
N PHE A 181 17.75 -14.66 -17.65
CA PHE A 181 18.67 -15.13 -18.69
C PHE A 181 19.28 -16.50 -18.41
N GLY A 182 19.18 -17.02 -17.18
CA GLY A 182 19.81 -18.27 -16.77
C GLY A 182 21.32 -18.19 -16.51
N ASP A 183 21.92 -17.00 -16.62
CA ASP A 183 23.36 -16.77 -16.42
C ASP A 183 23.63 -15.50 -15.57
N LYS A 184 24.88 -15.32 -15.12
CA LYS A 184 25.30 -14.18 -14.30
C LYS A 184 25.87 -13.02 -15.12
N ARG A 185 25.32 -12.75 -16.32
CA ARG A 185 25.77 -11.65 -17.16
C ARG A 185 25.65 -10.28 -16.48
N LYS A 186 26.42 -9.33 -16.99
CA LYS A 186 26.31 -7.94 -16.55
C LYS A 186 25.14 -7.27 -17.27
N PHE A 187 24.09 -6.95 -16.54
CA PHE A 187 22.99 -6.11 -17.01
C PHE A 187 22.85 -4.90 -16.08
N ARG A 188 23.47 -3.80 -16.49
CA ARG A 188 23.60 -2.58 -15.67
C ARG A 188 22.29 -1.79 -15.47
N PRO A 189 21.37 -1.68 -16.46
CA PRO A 189 20.19 -0.81 -16.36
C PRO A 189 19.35 -1.02 -15.10
N VAL A 190 19.04 -2.28 -14.72
CA VAL A 190 18.24 -2.57 -13.52
C VAL A 190 18.89 -2.02 -12.25
N TYR A 191 20.21 -2.20 -12.10
CA TYR A 191 20.93 -1.69 -10.93
C TYR A 191 20.87 -0.15 -10.88
N GLU A 192 21.10 0.52 -12.01
CA GLU A 192 21.10 1.99 -12.07
C GLU A 192 19.73 2.60 -11.81
N ILE A 193 18.67 2.03 -12.39
CA ILE A 193 17.29 2.41 -12.10
C ILE A 193 17.03 2.33 -10.59
N LEU A 194 17.39 1.22 -9.94
CA LEU A 194 17.19 1.05 -8.51
C LEU A 194 17.96 2.08 -7.68
N ILE A 195 19.19 2.42 -8.05
CA ILE A 195 19.99 3.45 -7.36
C ILE A 195 19.34 4.83 -7.49
N GLU A 196 18.88 5.21 -8.68
CA GLU A 196 18.20 6.50 -8.88
C GLU A 196 16.87 6.57 -8.14
N CYS A 197 16.08 5.49 -8.14
CA CYS A 197 14.86 5.37 -7.34
C CYS A 197 15.15 5.61 -5.85
N MET A 198 16.13 4.91 -5.28
CA MET A 198 16.52 5.08 -3.88
C MET A 198 17.02 6.50 -3.59
N ALA A 199 17.82 7.10 -4.49
CA ALA A 199 18.31 8.46 -4.33
C ALA A 199 17.16 9.51 -4.33
N ASN A 200 16.13 9.29 -5.14
CA ASN A 200 14.96 10.17 -5.23
C ASN A 200 14.12 10.18 -3.95
N THR A 201 14.09 9.07 -3.19
CA THR A 201 13.41 9.01 -1.89
C THR A 201 14.16 9.76 -0.76
N ASN A 202 15.49 9.90 -0.88
CA ASN A 202 16.34 10.45 0.17
C ASN A 202 16.34 11.99 0.21
N ASN A 203 16.31 12.65 -0.95
CA ASN A 203 16.80 14.03 -1.04
C ASN A 203 15.72 15.12 -1.08
N HIS A 204 14.43 14.82 -1.32
CA HIS A 204 13.53 15.86 -1.86
C HIS A 204 12.07 15.90 -1.36
N ALA A 205 11.69 15.15 -0.32
CA ALA A 205 10.28 15.07 0.04
C ALA A 205 9.74 16.28 0.84
N ASP A 206 10.52 16.86 1.78
CA ASP A 206 10.07 18.02 2.57
C ASP A 206 11.25 18.71 3.27
N THR A 207 11.23 20.04 3.40
CA THR A 207 12.18 20.81 4.22
C THR A 207 11.98 20.58 5.73
N ILE A 208 10.80 20.10 6.14
CA ILE A 208 10.41 19.90 7.55
C ILE A 208 10.50 18.42 7.96
N TYR A 209 10.41 17.48 7.01
CA TYR A 209 10.34 16.03 7.25
C TYR A 209 11.35 15.20 6.46
N GLN A 210 12.59 15.68 6.32
CA GLN A 210 13.70 14.84 5.85
C GLN A 210 13.77 13.54 6.69
N GLY A 211 13.85 12.37 6.05
CA GLY A 211 14.11 11.11 6.76
C GLY A 211 12.93 10.25 7.19
N ARG A 212 11.69 10.47 6.70
CA ARG A 212 10.49 9.80 7.23
C ARG A 212 9.77 8.78 6.34
N TYR A 213 10.08 8.69 5.05
CA TYR A 213 9.31 7.83 4.14
C TYR A 213 10.08 6.55 3.85
N ASP A 214 9.54 5.44 4.34
CA ASP A 214 9.99 4.12 3.95
C ASP A 214 9.76 3.94 2.44
N TRP A 215 10.61 3.15 1.81
CA TRP A 215 10.41 2.69 0.44
C TRP A 215 10.38 1.17 0.40
N TRP A 216 9.68 0.66 -0.60
CA TRP A 216 9.45 -0.75 -0.83
C TRP A 216 10.02 -1.12 -2.19
N LEU A 217 10.88 -2.13 -2.20
CA LEU A 217 11.28 -2.81 -3.41
C LEU A 217 10.65 -4.19 -3.40
N PHE A 218 9.88 -4.48 -4.43
CA PHE A 218 9.31 -5.78 -4.69
C PHE A 218 9.82 -6.30 -6.02
N VAL A 219 10.47 -7.46 -6.00
CA VAL A 219 10.89 -8.18 -7.19
C VAL A 219 10.16 -9.51 -7.22
N TYR A 220 9.42 -9.76 -8.29
CA TYR A 220 8.70 -11.00 -8.54
C TYR A 220 9.27 -11.70 -9.77
N ASN A 221 9.89 -12.86 -9.55
CA ASN A 221 10.42 -13.70 -10.61
C ASN A 221 9.36 -14.73 -11.02
N ASP A 222 8.79 -14.56 -12.20
CA ASP A 222 7.80 -15.47 -12.75
C ASP A 222 8.49 -16.70 -13.34
N GLU A 223 8.26 -17.86 -12.74
CA GLU A 223 8.91 -19.12 -13.12
C GLU A 223 8.51 -19.63 -14.50
N GLU A 224 7.30 -19.34 -14.94
CA GLU A 224 6.75 -19.84 -16.21
C GLU A 224 7.29 -19.02 -17.39
N SER A 225 7.19 -17.69 -17.29
CA SER A 225 7.59 -16.78 -18.36
C SER A 225 9.08 -16.41 -18.35
N LYS A 226 9.79 -16.70 -17.25
CA LYS A 226 11.15 -16.21 -16.97
C LYS A 226 11.25 -14.67 -16.99
N VAL A 227 10.14 -13.97 -16.74
CA VAL A 227 10.12 -12.51 -16.60
C VAL A 227 10.35 -12.12 -15.14
N SER A 228 11.23 -11.15 -14.91
CA SER A 228 11.42 -10.53 -13.59
C SER A 228 10.69 -9.19 -13.51
N LYS A 229 9.72 -9.07 -12.61
CA LYS A 229 8.88 -7.88 -12.44
C LYS A 229 9.34 -7.08 -11.24
N PHE A 230 9.56 -5.79 -11.43
CA PHE A 230 10.00 -4.87 -10.39
C PHE A 230 8.90 -3.88 -10.06
N THR A 231 8.72 -3.62 -8.78
CA THR A 231 7.96 -2.48 -8.28
C THR A 231 8.79 -1.77 -7.22
N PHE A 232 9.08 -0.50 -7.46
CA PHE A 232 9.64 0.42 -6.49
C PHE A 232 8.56 1.41 -6.07
N LEU A 233 8.32 1.53 -4.77
CA LEU A 233 7.27 2.38 -4.22
C LEU A 233 7.81 3.20 -3.04
N ASP A 234 7.44 4.47 -3.00
CA ASP A 234 7.54 5.28 -1.79
C ASP A 234 6.16 5.89 -1.46
N LEU A 235 5.88 6.09 -0.17
CA LEU A 235 4.67 6.77 0.32
C LEU A 235 4.96 8.21 0.76
N GLY A 236 5.73 8.94 -0.06
CA GLY A 236 6.13 10.31 0.18
C GLY A 236 5.18 11.35 -0.41
N VAL A 237 5.73 12.52 -0.74
CA VAL A 237 4.98 13.63 -1.35
C VAL A 237 4.65 13.39 -2.82
N GLY A 238 5.37 12.49 -3.48
CA GLY A 238 5.31 12.28 -4.93
C GLY A 238 6.16 13.26 -5.73
N VAL A 239 6.52 12.85 -6.94
CA VAL A 239 7.45 13.56 -7.82
C VAL A 239 6.94 14.95 -8.17
N PHE A 240 5.67 15.06 -8.57
CA PHE A 240 5.11 16.31 -9.09
C PHE A 240 4.78 17.34 -8.01
N ASN A 241 4.78 16.91 -6.74
CA ASN A 241 4.66 17.80 -5.58
C ASN A 241 5.99 18.06 -4.86
N SER A 242 7.10 17.53 -5.40
CA SER A 242 8.44 17.73 -4.84
C SER A 242 8.96 19.16 -4.99
N ILE A 243 9.97 19.52 -4.20
CA ILE A 243 10.56 20.88 -4.20
C ILE A 243 11.10 21.30 -5.59
N PRO A 244 11.87 20.47 -6.32
CA PRO A 244 12.36 20.84 -7.65
C PRO A 244 11.23 21.16 -8.62
N VAL A 245 10.16 20.36 -8.61
CA VAL A 245 8.99 20.59 -9.47
C VAL A 245 8.27 21.88 -9.07
N LYS A 246 8.04 22.13 -7.78
CA LYS A 246 7.42 23.38 -7.31
C LYS A 246 8.20 24.61 -7.77
N LYS A 247 9.53 24.62 -7.59
CA LYS A 247 10.39 25.71 -8.07
C LYS A 247 10.31 25.90 -9.58
N PHE A 248 10.26 24.80 -10.33
CA PHE A 248 10.12 24.87 -11.79
C PHE A 248 8.76 25.46 -12.19
N LYS A 249 7.66 25.03 -11.55
CA LYS A 249 6.33 25.60 -11.76
C LYS A 249 6.32 27.10 -11.49
N ASP A 250 6.91 27.56 -10.39
CA ASP A 250 6.99 28.98 -10.04
C ASP A 250 7.72 29.78 -11.13
N LEU A 251 8.86 29.28 -11.62
CA LEU A 251 9.62 29.90 -12.70
C LEU A 251 8.85 29.99 -14.02
N VAL A 252 8.16 28.92 -14.41
CA VAL A 252 7.35 28.89 -15.63
C VAL A 252 6.14 29.81 -15.49
N THR A 253 5.48 29.78 -14.33
CA THR A 253 4.31 30.62 -14.02
C THR A 253 4.65 32.11 -14.07
N LEU A 254 5.84 32.52 -13.64
CA LEU A 254 6.26 33.92 -13.77
C LEU A 254 6.39 34.38 -15.22
N LYS A 255 6.80 33.47 -16.12
CA LYS A 255 7.08 33.75 -17.54
C LYS A 255 5.85 33.60 -18.44
N ASP A 256 4.91 32.72 -18.09
CA ASP A 256 3.79 32.36 -18.95
C ASP A 256 2.44 32.83 -18.35
N LEU A 257 1.71 33.66 -19.11
CA LEU A 257 0.41 34.20 -18.72
C LEU A 257 -0.66 33.10 -18.54
N ALA A 258 -0.57 32.00 -19.31
CA ALA A 258 -1.50 30.88 -19.21
C ALA A 258 -1.28 30.06 -17.93
N ALA A 259 -0.02 29.91 -17.50
CA ALA A 259 0.33 29.27 -16.24
C ALA A 259 -0.06 30.13 -15.02
N LYS A 260 -0.05 31.47 -15.13
CA LYS A 260 -0.49 32.40 -14.06
C LYS A 260 -1.94 32.20 -13.61
N LEU A 261 -2.79 31.63 -14.45
CA LEU A 261 -4.18 31.32 -14.12
C LEU A 261 -4.32 30.05 -13.24
N GLY A 262 -3.20 29.46 -12.79
CA GLY A 262 -3.22 28.29 -11.89
C GLY A 262 -3.53 26.96 -12.61
N LEU A 263 -3.35 26.92 -13.94
CA LEU A 263 -3.79 25.83 -14.81
C LEU A 263 -2.68 24.82 -15.17
N LEU A 264 -1.47 24.94 -14.62
CA LEU A 264 -0.37 24.03 -14.96
C LEU A 264 -0.54 22.68 -14.24
N GLN A 265 -1.27 21.78 -14.91
CA GLN A 265 -1.48 20.39 -14.50
C GLN A 265 -0.17 19.60 -14.52
N ASN A 266 -0.06 18.61 -13.64
CA ASN A 266 1.18 17.85 -13.47
C ASN A 266 1.56 17.04 -14.72
N ILE A 267 0.58 16.59 -15.51
CA ILE A 267 0.82 15.86 -16.76
C ILE A 267 1.70 16.61 -17.76
N TYR A 268 1.63 17.95 -17.80
CA TYR A 268 2.43 18.78 -18.71
C TYR A 268 3.90 18.86 -18.30
N LEU A 269 4.23 18.48 -17.06
CA LEU A 269 5.59 18.48 -16.55
C LEU A 269 6.34 17.18 -16.81
N VAL A 270 5.67 16.15 -17.31
CA VAL A 270 6.26 14.82 -17.51
C VAL A 270 7.44 14.88 -18.48
N ASP A 271 7.30 15.59 -19.61
CA ASP A 271 8.39 15.71 -20.58
C ASP A 271 9.54 16.55 -20.04
N ASP A 272 9.25 17.63 -19.32
CA ASP A 272 10.29 18.46 -18.72
C ASP A 272 11.07 17.70 -17.63
N LEU A 273 10.41 16.79 -16.90
CA LEU A 273 11.04 15.89 -15.94
C LEU A 273 12.00 14.90 -16.63
N PHE A 274 11.53 14.18 -17.66
CA PHE A 274 12.33 13.16 -18.35
C PHE A 274 13.45 13.76 -19.21
N ASN A 275 13.26 14.96 -19.77
CA ASN A 275 14.29 15.68 -20.51
C ASN A 275 15.29 16.42 -19.59
N GLY A 276 15.13 16.32 -18.26
CA GLY A 276 16.06 16.88 -17.28
C GLY A 276 15.99 18.39 -17.10
N ARG A 277 14.94 19.04 -17.65
CA ARG A 277 14.67 20.47 -17.42
C ARG A 277 14.26 20.72 -15.97
N ILE A 278 13.58 19.75 -15.35
CA ILE A 278 13.32 19.73 -13.91
C ILE A 278 14.46 18.96 -13.24
N SER A 279 15.52 19.67 -12.87
CA SER A 279 16.66 19.07 -12.17
C SER A 279 16.63 19.38 -10.68
N SER A 280 16.93 18.35 -9.87
CA SER A 280 17.16 18.50 -8.45
C SER A 280 18.60 18.87 -8.09
N ARG A 281 19.50 19.00 -9.09
CA ARG A 281 20.95 19.13 -8.87
C ARG A 281 21.37 20.53 -8.43
N THR A 282 22.24 20.56 -7.43
CA THR A 282 23.08 21.70 -7.01
C THR A 282 24.45 21.74 -7.72
N GLY A 283 24.62 21.05 -8.86
CA GLY A 283 25.78 21.26 -9.74
C GLY A 283 27.05 20.43 -9.50
N LEU A 284 27.02 19.30 -8.78
CA LEU A 284 28.18 18.40 -8.65
C LEU A 284 28.07 17.15 -9.54
N GLY A 285 29.16 16.81 -10.23
CA GLY A 285 29.26 15.84 -11.32
C GLY A 285 29.06 14.36 -10.99
N GLU A 286 28.69 13.61 -12.02
CA GLU A 286 28.72 12.13 -12.18
C GLU A 286 27.92 11.20 -11.24
N ARG A 287 27.08 11.74 -10.35
CA ARG A 287 26.01 10.98 -9.68
C ARG A 287 24.69 11.75 -9.69
N GLY A 288 23.55 11.06 -9.76
CA GLY A 288 22.22 11.65 -9.66
C GLY A 288 21.74 12.30 -10.96
N GLN A 289 21.63 11.51 -12.02
CA GLN A 289 20.97 11.96 -13.25
C GLN A 289 19.44 11.97 -13.10
N GLY A 290 18.90 11.28 -12.08
CA GLY A 290 17.49 11.28 -11.73
C GLY A 290 16.61 10.58 -12.77
N PHE A 291 15.38 11.07 -12.90
CA PHE A 291 14.40 10.57 -13.87
C PHE A 291 14.87 10.52 -15.33
N PRO A 292 15.72 11.44 -15.83
CA PRO A 292 16.34 11.31 -17.14
C PRO A 292 17.06 9.98 -17.38
N LEU A 293 17.86 9.49 -16.42
CA LEU A 293 18.55 8.21 -16.57
C LEU A 293 17.57 7.03 -16.57
N ILE A 294 16.54 7.09 -15.73
CA ILE A 294 15.46 6.08 -15.70
C ILE A 294 14.75 6.04 -17.06
N TYR A 295 14.44 7.21 -17.63
CA TYR A 295 13.80 7.32 -18.94
C TYR A 295 14.71 6.78 -20.06
N GLU A 296 16.00 7.11 -20.08
CA GLU A 296 16.95 6.54 -21.05
C GLU A 296 17.04 5.01 -20.93
N HIS A 297 17.11 4.46 -19.71
CA HIS A 297 17.10 3.01 -19.53
C HIS A 297 15.80 2.34 -19.97
N SER A 298 14.65 3.01 -19.82
CA SER A 298 13.36 2.47 -20.23
C SER A 298 13.30 2.15 -21.73
N LYS A 299 14.13 2.80 -22.55
CA LYS A 299 14.24 2.55 -24.00
C LYS A 299 14.89 1.20 -24.33
N ASN A 300 15.52 0.51 -23.37
CA ASN A 300 16.08 -0.82 -23.59
C ASN A 300 14.98 -1.84 -23.94
N ASP A 301 15.17 -2.63 -25.00
CA ASP A 301 14.15 -3.59 -25.48
C ASP A 301 13.91 -4.78 -24.56
N LEU A 302 14.83 -5.06 -23.63
CA LEU A 302 14.63 -6.08 -22.60
C LEU A 302 13.84 -5.55 -21.41
N LEU A 303 13.66 -4.22 -21.31
CA LEU A 303 12.83 -3.58 -20.30
C LEU A 303 11.48 -3.23 -20.91
N GLN A 304 10.44 -3.90 -20.43
CA GLN A 304 9.07 -3.75 -20.91
C GLN A 304 8.13 -3.36 -19.78
N ASN A 305 6.89 -3.00 -20.14
CA ASN A 305 5.84 -2.65 -19.18
C ASN A 305 6.33 -1.65 -18.12
N PHE A 306 6.94 -0.56 -18.60
CA PHE A 306 7.60 0.43 -17.77
C PHE A 306 6.66 1.60 -17.48
N TYR A 307 6.23 1.74 -16.22
CA TYR A 307 5.27 2.76 -15.80
C TYR A 307 5.77 3.58 -14.62
N LEU A 308 5.41 4.86 -14.62
CA LEU A 308 5.50 5.78 -13.49
C LEU A 308 4.09 6.21 -13.11
N VAL A 309 3.75 6.06 -11.83
CA VAL A 309 2.53 6.63 -11.24
C VAL A 309 2.96 7.51 -10.07
N SER A 310 2.58 8.78 -10.06
CA SER A 310 2.90 9.68 -8.96
C SER A 310 1.90 10.82 -8.87
N ASN A 311 1.36 11.07 -7.67
CA ASN A 311 0.29 12.04 -7.48
C ASN A 311 -0.90 11.73 -8.40
N ASP A 312 -1.27 12.68 -9.25
CA ASP A 312 -2.31 12.62 -10.29
C ASP A 312 -1.77 12.19 -11.66
N VAL A 313 -0.51 11.75 -11.78
CA VAL A 313 0.07 11.40 -13.08
C VAL A 313 0.29 9.91 -13.20
N TYR A 314 -0.17 9.35 -14.31
CA TYR A 314 0.17 8.02 -14.81
C TYR A 314 0.90 8.17 -16.14
N THR A 315 2.03 7.49 -16.34
CA THR A 315 2.70 7.46 -17.65
C THR A 315 3.38 6.13 -17.95
N ASN A 316 3.26 5.71 -19.21
CA ASN A 316 4.00 4.60 -19.79
C ASN A 316 5.28 5.15 -20.43
N LEU A 317 6.44 4.73 -19.93
CA LEU A 317 7.73 5.23 -20.39
C LEU A 317 8.17 4.63 -21.73
N LYS A 318 7.57 3.49 -22.15
CA LYS A 318 7.84 2.86 -23.44
C LYS A 318 7.11 3.57 -24.58
N THR A 319 5.84 3.89 -24.40
CA THR A 319 4.99 4.49 -25.45
C THR A 319 4.93 6.01 -25.36
N GLY A 320 5.23 6.58 -24.20
CA GLY A 320 5.03 8.00 -23.91
C GLY A 320 3.60 8.36 -23.53
N ASP A 321 2.69 7.38 -23.44
CA ASP A 321 1.30 7.61 -23.05
C ASP A 321 1.24 8.18 -21.63
N LYS A 322 0.34 9.15 -21.43
CA LYS A 322 0.13 9.84 -20.16
C LYS A 322 -1.36 9.96 -19.88
N LYS A 323 -1.74 9.89 -18.60
CA LYS A 323 -3.11 10.09 -18.14
C LYS A 323 -3.08 10.86 -16.83
N ASP A 324 -3.99 11.81 -16.70
CA ASP A 324 -4.34 12.40 -15.41
C ASP A 324 -5.20 11.41 -14.63
N LEU A 325 -4.96 11.35 -13.32
CA LEU A 325 -5.69 10.54 -12.37
C LEU A 325 -6.55 11.42 -11.47
N GLU A 326 -7.84 11.09 -11.36
CA GLU A 326 -8.76 11.72 -10.42
C GLU A 326 -8.43 11.33 -8.98
N ASN A 327 -7.96 10.09 -8.78
CA ASN A 327 -7.55 9.57 -7.49
C ASN A 327 -6.03 9.60 -7.36
N LEU A 328 -5.52 10.31 -6.35
CA LEU A 328 -4.09 10.53 -6.18
C LEU A 328 -3.38 9.30 -5.60
N LEU A 329 -2.25 8.92 -6.18
CA LEU A 329 -1.28 8.06 -5.50
C LEU A 329 -0.53 8.87 -4.43
N PRO A 330 -0.55 8.46 -3.16
CA PRO A 330 0.22 9.12 -2.10
C PRO A 330 1.69 8.71 -2.17
N GLY A 331 2.44 9.29 -3.12
CA GLY A 331 3.87 9.05 -3.31
C GLY A 331 4.25 8.78 -4.77
N THR A 332 5.19 7.84 -4.99
CA THR A 332 5.69 7.47 -6.32
C THR A 332 5.76 5.96 -6.44
N LEU A 333 5.24 5.43 -7.55
CA LEU A 333 5.39 4.05 -7.96
C LEU A 333 6.10 4.01 -9.31
N LEU A 334 7.17 3.24 -9.39
CA LEU A 334 7.84 2.85 -10.63
C LEU A 334 7.76 1.35 -10.77
N THR A 335 7.34 0.86 -11.92
CA THR A 335 7.32 -0.57 -12.22
C THR A 335 7.84 -0.84 -13.61
N TRP A 336 8.54 -1.95 -13.78
CA TRP A 336 9.07 -2.40 -15.05
C TRP A 336 9.28 -3.92 -15.01
N GLU A 337 9.41 -4.51 -16.19
CA GLU A 337 9.67 -5.94 -16.35
C GLU A 337 10.98 -6.14 -17.12
N LEU A 338 11.79 -7.09 -16.68
CA LEU A 338 12.95 -7.58 -17.42
C LEU A 338 12.55 -8.86 -18.15
N HIS A 339 12.63 -8.84 -19.47
CA HIS A 339 12.23 -9.94 -20.36
C HIS A 339 13.44 -10.69 -20.93
N PRO A 340 13.29 -11.99 -21.23
CA PRO A 340 14.33 -12.76 -21.92
C PRO A 340 14.49 -12.28 -23.38
N GLU A 341 15.68 -12.49 -23.95
CA GLU A 341 16.00 -12.05 -25.33
C GLU A 341 15.05 -12.62 -26.39
N LYS A 342 14.51 -13.83 -26.17
CA LYS A 342 13.51 -14.48 -27.06
C LYS A 342 12.21 -13.68 -27.22
N TYR A 343 11.94 -12.74 -26.32
CA TYR A 343 10.78 -11.86 -26.44
C TYR A 343 10.88 -10.95 -27.68
N ILE A 344 12.10 -10.50 -28.02
CA ILE A 344 12.36 -9.54 -29.11
C ILE A 344 12.09 -10.16 -30.49
N GLU A 345 12.23 -11.47 -30.64
CA GLU A 345 12.05 -12.17 -31.92
C GLU A 345 10.57 -12.35 -32.33
N ASN A 346 9.62 -12.18 -31.41
CA ASN A 346 8.19 -12.44 -31.68
C ASN A 346 7.35 -11.18 -32.00
N GLU A 347 7.92 -9.97 -31.88
CA GLU A 347 7.22 -8.70 -32.20
C GLU A 347 7.59 -8.15 -33.59
N THR A 348 8.46 -8.84 -34.35
CA THR A 348 8.92 -8.41 -35.69
C THR A 348 8.45 -9.28 -36.86
N ASN A 349 7.44 -10.15 -36.67
CA ASN A 349 6.81 -10.93 -37.75
C ASN A 349 5.36 -10.54 -38.02
#